data_AF-A0AAQ4DDZ7-F1
#
_entry.id   AF-A0AAQ4DDZ7-F1
#
_cell.length_a   1.000
_cell.length_b   1.000
_cell.length_c   1.000
_cell.angle_alpha   90.00
_cell.angle_beta   90.00
_cell.angle_gamma   90.00
#
_symmetry.space_group_name_H-M   'P 1'
#
loop_
_entity.id
_entity.type
_entity.pdbx_description
1 polymer ?
#
loop_
_entity_poly.entity_id
_entity_poly.type
_entity_poly.pdbx_seq_one_letter_code
_entity_poly.pdbx_strand_id
1 'polypeptide(L)'
;MNGVVLSRNKKVLVARGADPSCGLGDDVYSVPIDCGERKPTMKPCSPESGPCLYDIIADPCEYHDVASENPQVVQRLQQRLEDYQKGVVKPSNVPLDPEAFPSHHGGAWVTWKDDVPL
;
A
#
# COMPACT_ATOMS: atom_id res chain seq x y z
N MET A 1 3.77 20.88 -28.69
CA MET A 1 2.36 20.46 -28.84
C MET A 1 2.20 19.14 -28.10
N ASN A 2 1.44 19.19 -27.00
CA ASN A 2 1.28 18.11 -26.03
C ASN A 2 0.45 16.97 -26.62
N GLY A 3 0.92 15.74 -26.46
CA GLY A 3 0.18 14.53 -26.78
C GLY A 3 0.28 13.54 -25.62
N VAL A 4 -0.54 13.74 -24.59
CA VAL A 4 -0.79 12.67 -23.59
C VAL A 4 -1.58 11.59 -24.32
N VAL A 5 -0.94 10.47 -24.63
CA VAL A 5 -1.61 9.28 -25.13
C VAL A 5 -2.40 8.68 -23.97
N LEU A 6 -3.65 9.09 -23.81
CA LEU A 6 -4.56 8.46 -22.87
C LEU A 6 -4.81 7.02 -23.35
N SER A 7 -4.39 6.05 -22.54
CA SER A 7 -4.71 4.63 -22.72
C SER A 7 -6.21 4.48 -23.01
N ARG A 8 -6.55 3.58 -23.95
CA ARG A 8 -7.93 3.35 -24.42
C ARG A 8 -8.95 3.18 -23.29
N ASN A 9 -8.51 2.70 -22.12
CA ASN A 9 -9.35 2.51 -20.95
C ASN A 9 -9.80 3.83 -20.28
N LYS A 10 -8.96 4.88 -20.29
CA LYS A 10 -9.27 6.18 -19.68
C LYS A 10 -10.36 6.95 -20.44
N LYS A 11 -10.50 6.71 -21.75
CA LYS A 11 -11.58 7.30 -22.56
C LYS A 11 -12.94 6.65 -22.32
N VAL A 12 -12.98 5.36 -21.94
CA VAL A 12 -14.23 4.61 -21.72
C VAL A 12 -14.87 4.97 -20.37
N LEU A 13 -14.05 5.26 -19.36
CA LEU A 13 -14.49 5.59 -18.00
C LEU A 13 -15.03 7.04 -17.93
N VAL A 14 -14.34 7.99 -18.55
CA VAL A 14 -14.78 9.40 -18.68
C VAL A 14 -16.12 9.55 -19.43
N ALA A 15 -16.41 8.67 -20.40
CA ALA A 15 -17.62 8.76 -21.22
C ALA A 15 -18.92 8.32 -20.51
N ARG A 16 -18.82 7.65 -19.36
CA ARG A 16 -19.96 7.19 -18.55
C ARG A 16 -20.17 8.00 -17.27
N GLY A 17 -19.40 9.08 -17.07
CA GLY A 17 -19.51 9.96 -15.90
C GLY A 17 -18.98 9.34 -14.60
N ALA A 18 -18.18 8.27 -14.67
CA ALA A 18 -17.56 7.63 -13.51
C ALA A 18 -16.08 7.30 -13.80
N ASP A 19 -15.17 7.90 -13.02
CA ASP A 19 -13.71 7.64 -13.04
C ASP A 19 -13.36 6.69 -11.85
N PRO A 20 -12.34 5.81 -11.93
CA PRO A 20 -12.43 4.46 -11.38
C PRO A 20 -11.68 4.25 -10.07
N SER A 21 -12.41 3.64 -9.13
CA SER A 21 -12.09 2.53 -8.21
C SER A 21 -10.88 2.60 -7.26
N CYS A 22 -11.20 2.65 -5.96
CA CYS A 22 -10.86 1.60 -4.98
C CYS A 22 -11.85 1.67 -3.79
N GLY A 23 -12.42 0.52 -3.42
CA GLY A 23 -13.49 0.39 -2.40
C GLY A 23 -14.74 -0.31 -2.97
N LEU A 24 -15.24 -1.34 -2.28
CA LEU A 24 -16.46 -2.10 -2.63
C LEU A 24 -17.72 -1.49 -1.97
N GLY A 25 -17.71 -0.19 -1.67
CA GLY A 25 -18.82 0.52 -1.01
C GLY A 25 -19.33 1.67 -1.85
N ASP A 26 -20.64 1.90 -1.81
CA ASP A 26 -21.32 3.04 -2.45
C ASP A 26 -20.93 4.41 -1.83
N ASP A 27 -20.09 4.38 -0.79
CA ASP A 27 -19.63 5.49 0.05
C ASP A 27 -18.13 5.78 -0.05
N VAL A 28 -17.35 5.06 -0.87
CA VAL A 28 -15.91 5.29 -1.05
C VAL A 28 -15.56 5.43 -2.52
N TYR A 29 -15.47 6.68 -2.99
CA TYR A 29 -14.89 6.98 -4.30
C TYR A 29 -13.35 7.04 -4.18
N SER A 30 -12.65 6.46 -5.15
CA SER A 30 -11.23 6.78 -5.36
C SER A 30 -11.10 8.28 -5.59
N VAL A 31 -10.48 8.97 -4.65
CA VAL A 31 -10.13 10.38 -4.83
C VAL A 31 -9.00 10.44 -5.86
N PRO A 32 -9.16 11.13 -7.00
CA PRO A 32 -8.06 11.36 -7.91
C PRO A 32 -6.92 12.06 -7.17
N ILE A 33 -5.73 11.44 -7.15
CA ILE A 33 -4.52 12.02 -6.55
C ILE A 33 -3.78 12.80 -7.64
N ASP A 34 -3.51 14.07 -7.37
CA ASP A 34 -2.61 14.88 -8.21
C ASP A 34 -1.17 14.72 -7.73
N CYS A 35 -0.38 13.95 -8.48
CA CYS A 35 1.04 13.74 -8.20
C CYS A 35 1.94 14.90 -8.65
N GLY A 36 1.40 15.86 -9.41
CA GLY A 36 2.23 16.81 -10.16
C GLY A 36 3.17 16.13 -11.15
N GLU A 37 4.28 16.80 -11.49
CA GLU A 37 5.28 16.31 -12.44
C GLU A 37 6.46 15.62 -11.73
N ARG A 38 6.77 14.38 -12.13
CA ARG A 38 8.01 13.72 -11.73
C ARG A 38 9.20 14.31 -12.48
N LYS A 39 10.07 15.04 -11.78
CA LYS A 39 11.26 15.67 -12.36
C LYS A 39 12.47 14.74 -12.26
N PRO A 40 13.34 14.65 -13.29
CA PRO A 40 14.57 13.84 -13.23
C PRO A 40 15.56 14.28 -12.15
N THR A 41 15.44 15.52 -11.66
CA THR A 41 16.29 16.09 -10.60
C THR A 41 15.86 15.66 -9.20
N MET A 42 14.66 15.08 -9.04
CA MET A 42 14.18 14.59 -7.76
C MET A 42 15.01 13.37 -7.35
N LYS A 43 15.53 13.40 -6.13
CA LYS A 43 16.31 12.32 -5.54
C LYS A 43 15.38 11.12 -5.29
N PRO A 44 15.60 9.95 -5.93
CA PRO A 44 14.85 8.75 -5.63
C PRO A 44 15.34 8.13 -4.31
N CYS A 45 14.44 7.38 -3.66
CA CYS A 45 14.81 6.56 -2.53
C CYS A 45 15.72 5.39 -2.95
N SER A 46 16.76 5.14 -2.16
CA SER A 46 17.70 4.03 -2.34
C SER A 46 17.81 3.28 -1.01
N PRO A 47 17.31 2.03 -0.91
CA PRO A 47 17.35 1.25 0.33
C PRO A 47 18.76 1.08 0.91
N GLU A 48 19.77 1.03 0.03
CA GLU A 48 21.19 0.91 0.38
C GLU A 48 21.72 2.14 1.13
N SER A 49 21.11 3.31 0.89
CA SER A 49 21.56 4.60 1.41
C SER A 49 20.96 4.95 2.78
N GLY A 50 20.05 4.12 3.28
CA GLY A 50 19.33 4.33 4.53
C GLY A 50 17.83 4.61 4.34
N PRO A 51 17.15 5.07 5.41
CA PRO A 51 15.71 5.30 5.38
C PRO A 51 15.38 6.56 4.57
N CYS A 52 14.27 6.48 3.84
CA CYS A 52 13.74 7.57 3.03
C CYS A 52 12.67 8.34 3.79
N LEU A 53 12.50 9.62 3.45
CA LEU A 53 11.50 10.49 4.05
C LEU A 53 10.77 11.25 2.95
N TYR A 54 9.44 11.31 3.04
CA TYR A 54 8.59 12.05 2.10
C TYR A 54 7.66 12.99 2.86
N ASP A 55 7.40 14.16 2.28
CA ASP A 55 6.32 15.03 2.70
C ASP A 55 5.07 14.69 1.90
N ILE A 56 4.18 13.88 2.47
CA ILE A 56 2.98 13.38 1.78
C ILE A 56 2.00 14.49 1.38
N ILE A 57 2.06 15.66 2.05
CA ILE A 57 1.21 16.80 1.69
C ILE A 57 1.73 17.49 0.42
N ALA A 58 3.05 17.60 0.29
CA ALA A 58 3.69 18.25 -0.86
C ALA A 58 4.00 17.28 -2.03
N ASP A 59 4.22 16.01 -1.73
CA ASP A 59 4.62 14.94 -2.65
C ASP A 59 3.82 13.66 -2.35
N PRO A 60 2.53 13.61 -2.72
CA PRO A 60 1.65 12.47 -2.42
C PRO A 60 2.04 11.19 -3.15
N CYS A 61 2.97 11.26 -4.12
CA CYS A 61 3.39 10.14 -4.93
C CYS A 61 4.86 9.74 -4.71
N GLU A 62 5.48 10.28 -3.65
CA GLU A 62 6.78 9.85 -3.12
C GLU A 62 7.90 9.89 -4.17
N TYR A 63 7.94 10.95 -4.98
CA TYR A 63 8.96 11.12 -6.01
C TYR A 63 10.29 11.64 -5.49
N HIS A 64 10.30 12.36 -4.38
CA HIS A 64 11.49 13.03 -3.85
C HIS A 64 11.78 12.65 -2.40
N ASP A 65 12.82 11.83 -2.20
CA ASP A 65 13.36 11.57 -0.87
C ASP A 65 14.03 12.84 -0.32
N VAL A 66 13.55 13.29 0.85
CA VAL A 66 14.04 14.47 1.59
C VAL A 66 14.72 14.11 2.92
N ALA A 67 15.12 12.85 3.10
CA ALA A 67 15.72 12.37 4.36
C ALA A 67 17.03 13.08 4.72
N SER A 68 17.89 13.31 3.72
CA SER A 68 19.19 13.99 3.88
C SER A 68 19.05 15.43 4.35
N GLU A 69 17.97 16.10 3.93
CA GLU A 69 17.65 17.49 4.19
C GLU A 69 16.98 17.65 5.56
N ASN A 70 16.39 16.58 6.12
CA ASN A 70 15.57 16.62 7.34
C ASN A 70 15.96 15.56 8.38
N PRO A 71 17.23 15.49 8.82
CA PRO A 71 17.71 14.41 9.69
C PRO A 71 17.00 14.33 11.06
N GLN A 72 16.55 15.47 11.60
CA GLN A 72 15.82 15.50 12.87
C GLN A 72 14.43 14.84 12.75
N VAL A 73 13.75 14.98 11.60
CA VAL A 73 12.45 14.34 11.35
C VAL A 73 12.63 12.84 11.21
N VAL A 74 13.66 12.43 10.48
CA VAL A 74 14.06 11.02 10.33
C VAL A 74 14.29 10.40 11.71
N GLN A 75 15.10 11.03 12.56
CA GLN A 75 15.38 10.52 13.91
C GLN A 75 14.10 10.40 14.76
N ARG A 76 13.22 11.41 14.72
CA ARG A 76 11.96 11.37 15.48
C ARG A 76 11.05 10.23 15.02
N LEU A 77 10.96 9.98 13.72
CA LEU A 77 10.12 8.91 13.18
C LEU A 77 10.72 7.53 13.45
N GLN A 78 12.05 7.39 13.41
CA GLN A 78 12.72 6.16 13.83
C GLN A 78 12.48 5.86 15.32
N GLN A 79 12.59 6.85 16.21
CA GLN A 79 12.28 6.65 17.63
C GLN A 79 10.85 6.16 17.83
N ARG A 80 9.90 6.71 17.07
CA ARG A 80 8.50 6.27 17.10
C ARG A 80 8.35 4.83 16.59
N LEU A 81 9.11 4.44 15.57
CA LEU A 81 9.12 3.06 15.08
C LEU A 81 9.66 2.10 16.15
N GLU A 82 10.74 2.46 16.84
CA GLU A 82 11.28 1.67 17.97
C GLU A 82 10.25 1.51 19.10
N ASP A 83 9.47 2.56 19.39
CA ASP A 83 8.41 2.48 20.39
C ASP A 83 7.31 1.49 19.99
N TYR A 84 6.92 1.45 18.72
CA TYR A 84 6.00 0.43 18.22
C TYR A 84 6.60 -0.99 18.29
N GLN A 85 7.90 -1.13 17.99
CA GLN A 85 8.59 -2.42 18.02
C GLN A 85 8.56 -3.10 19.40
N LYS A 86 8.52 -2.33 20.50
CA LYS A 86 8.43 -2.87 21.86
C LYS A 86 7.16 -3.70 22.11
N GLY A 87 6.10 -3.46 21.35
CA GLY A 87 4.80 -4.15 21.47
C GLY A 87 4.50 -5.14 20.35
N VAL A 88 5.44 -5.39 19.43
CA VAL A 88 5.18 -6.25 18.26
C VAL A 88 5.03 -7.70 18.70
N VAL A 89 3.90 -8.31 18.32
CA VAL A 89 3.68 -9.76 18.41
C VAL A 89 4.31 -10.47 17.21
N LYS A 90 4.63 -11.76 17.37
CA LYS A 90 5.20 -12.54 16.26
C LYS A 90 4.25 -12.56 15.06
N PRO A 91 4.76 -12.40 13.83
CA PRO A 91 3.93 -12.54 12.63
C PRO A 91 3.26 -13.91 12.57
N SER A 92 2.02 -13.97 12.08
CA SER A 92 1.25 -15.21 11.94
C SER A 92 1.60 -16.00 10.68
N ASN A 93 2.77 -15.78 10.09
CA ASN A 93 3.30 -16.57 8.96
C ASN A 93 3.87 -17.92 9.44
N VAL A 94 3.09 -18.60 10.28
CA VAL A 94 3.39 -19.94 10.77
C VAL A 94 3.15 -20.97 9.66
N PRO A 95 3.78 -22.16 9.73
CA PRO A 95 3.49 -23.24 8.80
C PRO A 95 1.99 -23.52 8.73
N LEU A 96 1.51 -23.83 7.52
CA LEU A 96 0.13 -24.28 7.31
C LEU A 96 -0.12 -25.53 8.17
N ASP A 97 -1.28 -25.56 8.83
CA ASP A 97 -1.76 -26.75 9.53
C ASP A 97 -2.25 -27.77 8.49
N PRO A 98 -1.63 -28.96 8.35
CA PRO A 98 -2.05 -29.95 7.38
C PRO A 98 -3.51 -30.41 7.58
N GLU A 99 -4.01 -30.41 8.81
CA GLU A 99 -5.40 -30.78 9.08
C GLU A 99 -6.40 -29.77 8.52
N ALA A 100 -5.95 -28.58 8.08
CA ALA A 100 -6.79 -27.59 7.41
C ALA A 100 -7.11 -27.96 5.94
N PHE A 101 -6.43 -28.95 5.35
CA PHE A 101 -6.60 -29.23 3.93
C PHE A 101 -8.02 -29.72 3.61
N PRO A 102 -8.68 -29.20 2.56
CA PRO A 102 -10.02 -29.64 2.15
C PRO A 102 -10.13 -31.12 1.83
N SER A 103 -9.02 -31.78 1.47
CA SER A 103 -8.97 -33.23 1.29
C SER A 103 -9.36 -34.02 2.54
N HIS A 104 -9.21 -33.42 3.73
CA HIS A 104 -9.63 -34.00 5.00
C HIS A 104 -11.08 -33.65 5.38
N HIS A 105 -11.74 -32.76 4.61
CA HIS A 105 -13.07 -32.18 4.92
C HIS A 105 -14.03 -32.25 3.73
N GLY A 106 -14.08 -33.39 3.04
CA GLY A 106 -15.03 -33.61 1.93
C GLY A 106 -14.82 -32.69 0.71
N GLY A 107 -13.63 -32.11 0.55
CA GLY A 107 -13.30 -31.19 -0.53
C GLY A 107 -13.67 -29.72 -0.25
N ALA A 108 -14.16 -29.39 0.94
CA ALA A 108 -14.53 -28.03 1.33
C ALA A 108 -13.52 -27.39 2.29
N TRP A 109 -13.38 -26.07 2.23
CA TRP A 109 -12.74 -25.30 3.28
C TRP A 109 -13.73 -25.12 4.43
N VAL A 110 -13.40 -25.63 5.61
CA VAL A 110 -14.25 -25.58 6.80
C VAL A 110 -13.44 -25.04 7.98
N THR A 111 -14.11 -24.70 9.09
CA THR A 111 -13.43 -24.43 10.36
C THR A 111 -12.99 -25.74 11.01
N TRP A 112 -11.79 -26.21 10.66
CA TRP A 112 -11.33 -27.58 10.96
C TRP A 112 -11.00 -27.87 12.43
N LYS A 113 -11.09 -26.88 13.32
CA LYS A 113 -10.77 -26.99 14.77
C LYS A 113 -11.91 -26.56 15.70
N ASP A 114 -13.09 -26.27 15.16
CA ASP A 114 -14.24 -25.87 15.98
C ASP A 114 -14.99 -27.10 16.50
N ASP A 115 -15.52 -27.01 17.72
CA ASP A 115 -16.25 -28.11 18.40
C ASP A 115 -17.57 -28.48 17.70
N VAL A 116 -18.02 -27.67 16.73
CA VAL A 116 -19.25 -27.90 15.96
C VAL A 116 -18.90 -27.94 14.47
N PRO A 117 -18.65 -29.12 13.91
CA PRO A 117 -18.54 -29.28 12.46
C PRO A 117 -19.90 -28.98 11.81
N LEU A 118 -19.89 -28.34 10.64
CA LEU A 118 -21.07 -28.19 9.78
C LEU A 118 -21.66 -29.55 9.39
#